data_AF-C6SY12-F1
#
_entry.id   AF-C6SY12-F1
#
_cell.length_a   1.000
_cell.length_b   1.000
_cell.length_c   1.000
_cell.angle_alpha   90.00
_cell.angle_beta   90.00
_cell.angle_gamma   90.00
#
_symmetry.space_group_name_H-M   'P 1'
#
loop_
_entity.id
_entity.type
_entity.pdbx_description
1 polymer ?
#
loop_
_entity_poly.entity_id
_entity_poly.type
_entity_poly.pdbx_seq_one_letter_code
_entity_poly.pdbx_strand_id
1 'polypeptide(L)'
;MGSEEQNGEFYLRYYVGHKGKFGHEFLEFEFRPDGKLRYANNSNYKNDTIIRKEVYLTPAVLRECRRIIAESEIMKEDDNNWPEPDRVGRQELEIVMGNEHISFTTSKIGSLVDVQSSTDPEGLRIFYYLVQEIVNKCGHNCSCRDPENFFVAAKLWLCCGCGDLVISKTLRFEVLCLLSYFTSLQDQAYLMCLQ
;
A
#
# COMPACT_ATOMS: atom_id res chain seq x y z
N MET A 1 -11.06 -25.44 -14.70
CA MET A 1 -11.74 -24.68 -13.63
C MET A 1 -10.91 -23.46 -13.24
N GLY A 2 -10.53 -22.58 -14.17
CA GLY A 2 -9.51 -21.54 -13.91
C GLY A 2 -9.95 -20.09 -14.19
N SER A 3 -11.24 -19.86 -14.44
CA SER A 3 -11.74 -18.56 -14.92
C SER A 3 -12.56 -17.77 -13.90
N GLU A 4 -13.01 -18.38 -12.80
CA GLU A 4 -13.85 -17.68 -11.81
C GLU A 4 -13.03 -16.92 -10.75
N GLU A 5 -11.89 -17.46 -10.31
CA GLU A 5 -11.00 -16.76 -9.34
C GLU A 5 -10.38 -15.48 -9.91
N GLN A 6 -10.16 -15.40 -11.22
CA GLN A 6 -9.58 -14.20 -11.85
C GLN A 6 -10.60 -13.07 -12.10
N ASN A 7 -11.91 -13.37 -12.02
CA ASN A 7 -12.99 -12.42 -12.28
C ASN A 7 -13.87 -12.14 -11.05
N GLY A 8 -13.56 -12.71 -9.88
CA GLY A 8 -14.26 -12.41 -8.65
C GLY A 8 -14.14 -10.94 -8.24
N GLU A 9 -15.11 -10.42 -7.50
CA GLU A 9 -15.06 -9.06 -6.95
C GLU A 9 -13.75 -8.84 -6.17
N PHE A 10 -13.15 -7.65 -6.31
CA PHE A 10 -11.98 -7.26 -5.53
C PHE A 10 -12.13 -5.85 -5.02
N TYR A 11 -12.00 -5.77 -3.71
CA TYR A 11 -11.95 -4.53 -2.98
C TYR A 11 -10.78 -4.62 -2.00
N LEU A 12 -10.04 -3.53 -1.88
CA LEU A 12 -9.03 -3.41 -0.84
C LEU A 12 -9.01 -1.98 -0.34
N ARG A 13 -9.10 -1.79 0.96
CA ARG A 13 -8.91 -0.49 1.60
C ARG A 13 -7.93 -0.64 2.74
N TYR A 14 -6.97 0.27 2.78
CA TYR A 14 -6.05 0.39 3.90
C TYR A 14 -6.09 1.80 4.43
N TYR A 15 -6.19 1.90 5.75
CA TYR A 15 -6.20 3.15 6.48
C TYR A 15 -5.14 3.09 7.58
N VAL A 16 -4.39 4.16 7.74
CA VAL A 16 -3.57 4.41 8.94
C VAL A 16 -3.71 5.85 9.35
N GLY A 17 -3.96 6.08 10.63
CA GLY A 17 -4.10 7.44 11.12
C GLY A 17 -4.05 7.55 12.63
N HIS A 18 -3.89 8.77 13.10
CA HIS A 18 -3.90 9.07 14.52
C HIS A 18 -4.44 10.48 14.76
N LYS A 19 -5.05 10.70 15.93
CA LYS A 19 -5.53 12.01 16.35
C LYS A 19 -4.56 12.58 17.38
N GLY A 20 -3.64 13.40 16.90
CA GLY A 20 -2.65 14.08 17.73
C GLY A 20 -3.15 15.43 18.24
N LYS A 21 -2.26 16.15 18.95
CA LYS A 21 -2.51 17.52 19.42
C LYS A 21 -2.76 18.51 18.27
N PHE A 22 -2.19 18.21 17.11
CA PHE A 22 -2.30 19.04 15.91
C PHE A 22 -3.42 18.57 14.98
N GLY A 23 -4.39 17.79 15.47
CA GLY A 23 -5.52 17.34 14.67
C GLY A 23 -5.36 15.91 14.16
N HIS A 24 -6.06 15.61 13.06
CA HIS A 24 -6.18 14.25 12.54
C HIS A 24 -5.25 14.05 11.36
N GLU A 25 -4.21 13.23 11.54
CA GLU A 25 -3.31 12.84 10.47
C GLU A 25 -3.63 11.41 10.01
N PHE A 26 -3.72 11.20 8.70
CA PHE A 26 -3.99 9.89 8.14
C PHE A 26 -3.47 9.73 6.72
N LEU A 27 -3.29 8.47 6.34
CA LEU A 27 -3.08 8.01 4.98
C LEU A 27 -4.09 6.90 4.71
N GLU A 28 -4.76 6.98 3.57
CA GLU A 28 -5.73 6.00 3.13
C GLU A 28 -5.57 5.75 1.64
N PHE A 29 -5.70 4.48 1.24
CA PHE A 29 -5.90 4.13 -0.16
C PHE A 29 -6.94 3.02 -0.32
N GLU A 30 -7.61 3.05 -1.45
CA GLU A 30 -8.72 2.16 -1.78
C GLU A 30 -8.63 1.70 -3.24
N PHE A 31 -8.61 0.40 -3.46
CA PHE A 31 -8.81 -0.27 -4.74
C PHE A 31 -10.27 -0.66 -4.85
N ARG A 32 -10.97 -0.07 -5.81
CA ARG A 32 -12.37 -0.35 -6.06
C ARG A 32 -12.54 -1.47 -7.10
N PRO A 33 -13.69 -2.18 -7.11
CA PRO A 33 -13.97 -3.22 -8.09
C PRO A 33 -13.97 -2.72 -9.54
N ASP A 34 -14.23 -1.44 -9.76
CA ASP A 34 -14.18 -0.76 -11.07
C ASP A 34 -12.74 -0.48 -11.55
N GLY A 35 -11.72 -0.90 -10.79
CA GLY A 35 -10.30 -0.68 -11.07
C GLY A 35 -9.80 0.72 -10.69
N LYS A 36 -10.62 1.54 -10.05
CA LYS A 36 -10.23 2.86 -9.56
C LYS A 36 -9.44 2.75 -8.25
N LEU A 37 -8.23 3.30 -8.25
CA LEU A 37 -7.44 3.57 -7.05
C LEU A 37 -7.73 4.97 -6.55
N ARG A 38 -8.08 5.10 -5.28
CA ARG A 38 -8.24 6.38 -4.57
C ARG A 38 -7.18 6.46 -3.50
N TYR A 39 -6.56 7.62 -3.36
CA TYR A 39 -5.54 7.90 -2.36
C TYR A 39 -5.87 9.21 -1.66
N ALA A 40 -5.79 9.20 -0.34
CA ALA A 40 -5.94 10.38 0.50
C ALA A 40 -4.81 10.42 1.53
N ASN A 41 -4.19 11.59 1.69
CA ASN A 41 -3.20 11.82 2.73
C ASN A 41 -3.41 13.19 3.35
N ASN A 42 -3.56 13.20 4.67
CA ASN A 42 -3.64 14.38 5.50
C ASN A 42 -2.53 14.31 6.55
N SER A 43 -1.50 15.15 6.42
CA SER A 43 -0.35 15.18 7.34
C SER A 43 -0.32 16.43 8.23
N ASN A 44 -1.33 17.30 8.13
CA ASN A 44 -1.47 18.62 8.77
C ASN A 44 -0.18 19.44 9.01
N TYR A 45 0.85 19.22 8.20
CA TYR A 45 2.14 19.88 8.32
C TYR A 45 2.01 21.25 7.70
N LYS A 46 2.24 22.31 8.49
CA LYS A 46 2.17 23.72 8.05
C LYS A 46 0.83 24.13 7.40
N ASN A 47 -0.30 23.60 7.88
CA ASN A 47 -1.64 23.85 7.30
C ASN A 47 -1.77 23.39 5.84
N ASP A 48 -1.04 22.34 5.44
CA ASP A 48 -1.19 21.74 4.11
C ASP A 48 -2.63 21.28 3.88
N THR A 49 -3.09 21.44 2.64
CA THR A 49 -4.38 20.90 2.19
C THR A 49 -4.30 19.38 2.02
N ILE A 50 -5.40 18.69 2.31
CA ILE A 50 -5.49 17.23 2.14
C ILE A 50 -5.20 16.87 0.70
N ILE A 51 -4.23 15.98 0.47
CA ILE A 51 -3.91 15.47 -0.85
C ILE A 51 -4.89 14.36 -1.18
N ARG A 52 -5.59 14.50 -2.30
CA ARG A 52 -6.48 13.47 -2.85
C ARG A 52 -6.12 13.20 -4.30
N LYS A 53 -5.97 11.93 -4.65
CA LYS A 53 -5.64 11.48 -6.00
C LYS A 53 -6.51 10.28 -6.37
N GLU A 54 -6.89 10.22 -7.64
CA GLU A 54 -7.67 9.13 -8.18
C GLU A 54 -7.10 8.72 -9.54
N VAL A 55 -6.93 7.42 -9.77
CA VAL A 55 -6.37 6.87 -11.01
C VAL A 55 -7.01 5.52 -11.32
N TYR A 56 -7.18 5.20 -12.60
CA TYR A 56 -7.60 3.86 -13.01
C TYR A 56 -6.38 2.97 -13.20
N LEU A 57 -6.42 1.78 -12.59
CA LEU A 57 -5.36 0.80 -12.67
C LEU A 57 -5.57 -0.13 -13.86
N THR A 58 -4.46 -0.66 -14.38
CA THR A 58 -4.54 -1.70 -15.40
C THR A 58 -4.94 -3.03 -14.76
N PRO A 59 -5.58 -3.94 -15.52
CA PRO A 59 -5.89 -5.28 -15.03
C PRO A 59 -4.66 -6.04 -14.52
N ALA A 60 -3.47 -5.78 -15.06
CA ALA A 60 -2.23 -6.39 -14.60
C ALA A 60 -1.89 -6.02 -13.14
N VAL A 61 -2.08 -4.75 -12.76
CA VAL A 61 -1.85 -4.30 -11.39
C VAL A 61 -2.84 -4.95 -10.43
N LEU A 62 -4.13 -5.02 -10.80
CA LEU A 62 -5.15 -5.66 -9.97
C LEU A 62 -4.88 -7.16 -9.79
N ARG A 63 -4.43 -7.87 -10.83
CA ARG A 63 -4.02 -9.27 -10.73
C ARG A 63 -2.83 -9.47 -9.79
N GLU A 64 -1.82 -8.60 -9.88
CA GLU A 64 -0.66 -8.67 -8.98
C GLU A 64 -1.05 -8.38 -7.53
N CYS A 65 -1.93 -7.39 -7.28
CA CYS A 65 -2.46 -7.15 -5.95
C CYS A 65 -3.18 -8.39 -5.38
N ARG A 66 -4.04 -9.04 -6.17
CA ARG A 66 -4.70 -10.30 -5.75
C ARG A 66 -3.69 -11.39 -5.43
N ARG A 67 -2.64 -11.55 -6.26
CA ARG A 67 -1.56 -12.54 -6.04
C ARG A 67 -0.87 -12.31 -4.70
N ILE A 68 -0.52 -11.06 -4.38
CA ILE A 68 0.14 -10.68 -3.11
C ILE A 68 -0.77 -11.02 -1.92
N ILE A 69 -2.06 -10.66 -1.99
CA ILE A 69 -3.02 -11.00 -0.91
C ILE A 69 -3.10 -12.52 -0.72
N ALA A 70 -3.26 -13.28 -1.81
CA ALA A 70 -3.36 -14.73 -1.73
C ALA A 70 -2.10 -15.38 -1.14
N GLU A 71 -0.91 -14.94 -1.56
CA GLU A 71 0.37 -15.47 -1.06
C GLU A 71 0.68 -15.09 0.38
N SER A 72 0.15 -13.96 0.85
CA SER A 72 0.32 -13.54 2.24
C SER A 72 -0.46 -14.39 3.23
N GLU A 73 -1.46 -15.16 2.78
CA GLU A 73 -2.38 -15.92 3.62
C GLU A 73 -3.21 -15.08 4.61
N ILE A 74 -3.20 -13.75 4.47
CA ILE A 74 -3.90 -12.80 5.34
C ILE A 74 -5.40 -13.07 5.48
N MET A 75 -6.03 -13.67 4.46
CA MET A 75 -7.47 -14.02 4.46
C MET A 75 -7.82 -15.09 5.50
N LYS A 76 -6.82 -15.81 6.04
CA LYS A 76 -6.98 -16.85 7.06
C LYS A 76 -6.76 -16.34 8.49
N GLU A 77 -6.32 -15.09 8.63
CA GLU A 77 -5.98 -14.47 9.93
C GLU A 77 -7.22 -13.83 10.58
N ASP A 78 -7.11 -13.53 11.87
CA ASP A 78 -8.18 -12.96 12.69
C ASP A 78 -7.62 -11.96 13.69
N ASP A 79 -8.29 -10.81 13.86
CA ASP A 79 -7.80 -9.70 14.68
C ASP A 79 -8.29 -9.71 16.14
N ASN A 80 -9.01 -10.75 16.60
CA ASN A 80 -9.56 -10.79 17.97
C ASN A 80 -8.48 -10.67 19.06
N ASN A 81 -7.25 -11.08 18.76
CA ASN A 81 -6.12 -11.03 19.69
C ASN A 81 -5.14 -9.88 19.38
N TRP A 82 -5.47 -9.01 18.43
CA TRP A 82 -4.61 -7.90 18.03
C TRP A 82 -4.79 -6.70 18.97
N PRO A 83 -3.77 -5.84 19.15
CA PRO A 83 -3.88 -4.65 19.98
C PRO A 83 -4.99 -3.72 19.51
N GLU A 84 -5.90 -3.33 20.42
CA GLU A 84 -6.95 -2.37 20.10
C GLU A 84 -6.39 -0.98 19.77
N PRO A 85 -7.04 -0.20 18.86
CA PRO A 85 -6.61 1.16 18.54
C PRO A 85 -6.53 2.07 19.75
N ASP A 86 -5.48 2.89 19.81
CA ASP A 86 -5.21 3.78 20.94
C ASP A 86 -4.93 5.23 20.50
N ARG A 87 -4.29 6.01 21.39
CA ARG A 87 -3.90 7.41 21.10
C ARG A 87 -2.72 7.50 20.12
N VAL A 88 -1.87 6.48 20.03
CA VAL A 88 -0.71 6.42 19.13
C VAL A 88 -1.19 6.28 17.69
N GLY A 89 -2.26 5.50 17.47
CA GLY A 89 -2.97 5.48 16.21
C GLY A 89 -3.83 4.24 16.00
N ARG A 90 -4.35 4.17 14.77
CA ARG A 90 -5.22 3.11 14.28
C ARG A 90 -4.76 2.69 12.89
N GLN A 91 -4.79 1.39 12.64
CA GLN A 91 -4.69 0.80 11.32
C GLN A 91 -5.97 0.00 11.03
N GLU A 92 -6.44 0.10 9.79
CA GLU A 92 -7.54 -0.72 9.29
C GLU A 92 -7.14 -1.32 7.95
N LEU A 93 -7.50 -2.57 7.72
CA LEU A 93 -7.38 -3.25 6.45
C LEU A 93 -8.70 -3.95 6.16
N GLU A 94 -9.26 -3.70 5.00
CA GLU A 94 -10.48 -4.34 4.54
C GLU A 94 -10.25 -4.92 3.16
N ILE A 95 -10.54 -6.20 2.98
CA ILE A 95 -10.32 -6.90 1.71
C ILE A 95 -11.56 -7.74 1.40
N VAL A 96 -12.07 -7.57 0.18
CA VAL A 96 -13.05 -8.48 -0.42
C VAL A 96 -12.36 -9.18 -1.58
N MET A 97 -12.39 -10.50 -1.61
CA MET A 97 -11.87 -11.30 -2.72
C MET A 97 -12.83 -12.45 -3.02
N GLY A 98 -13.55 -12.34 -4.15
CA GLY A 98 -14.57 -13.32 -4.50
C GLY A 98 -15.71 -13.30 -3.47
N ASN A 99 -15.88 -14.39 -2.73
CA ASN A 99 -16.92 -14.53 -1.71
C ASN A 99 -16.39 -14.35 -0.28
N GLU A 100 -15.10 -14.10 -0.11
CA GLU A 100 -14.47 -13.89 1.18
C GLU A 100 -14.33 -12.39 1.48
N HIS A 101 -14.59 -12.03 2.74
CA HIS A 101 -14.46 -10.66 3.24
C HIS A 101 -13.80 -10.69 4.60
N ILE A 102 -12.73 -9.91 4.74
CA ILE A 102 -12.04 -9.66 6.01
C ILE A 102 -12.00 -8.17 6.29
N SER A 103 -12.08 -7.82 7.56
CA SER A 103 -11.92 -6.45 8.04
C SER A 103 -11.19 -6.48 9.36
N PHE A 104 -9.97 -5.96 9.36
CA PHE A 104 -9.14 -5.88 10.55
C PHE A 104 -9.05 -4.45 11.07
N THR A 105 -9.02 -4.32 12.39
CA THR A 105 -8.75 -3.07 13.09
C THR A 105 -7.72 -3.32 14.18
N THR A 106 -6.59 -2.61 14.13
CA THR A 106 -5.52 -2.72 15.13
C THR A 106 -4.91 -1.37 15.46
N SER A 107 -4.13 -1.31 16.54
CA SER A 107 -3.29 -0.17 16.87
C SER A 107 -2.21 0.05 15.83
N LYS A 108 -1.61 1.24 15.82
CA LYS A 108 -0.51 1.56 14.92
C LYS A 108 0.75 0.77 15.31
N ILE A 109 1.17 -0.14 14.44
CA ILE A 109 2.39 -0.93 14.58
C ILE A 109 3.59 -0.10 14.09
N GLY A 110 4.57 0.13 14.98
CA GLY A 110 5.77 0.90 14.64
C GLY A 110 6.95 0.03 14.19
N SER A 111 7.06 -1.18 14.73
CA SER A 111 8.22 -2.05 14.54
C SER A 111 7.90 -3.53 14.72
N LEU A 112 8.83 -4.39 14.32
CA LEU A 112 8.76 -5.84 14.59
C LEU A 112 8.80 -6.19 16.09
N VAL A 113 9.30 -5.29 16.94
CA VAL A 113 9.30 -5.50 18.41
C VAL A 113 7.87 -5.45 18.94
N ASP A 114 7.06 -4.53 18.41
CA ASP A 114 5.63 -4.42 18.78
C ASP A 114 4.86 -5.68 18.35
N VAL A 115 5.21 -6.24 17.19
CA VAL A 115 4.64 -7.51 16.70
C VAL A 115 5.03 -8.67 17.62
N GLN A 116 6.30 -8.80 17.99
CA GLN A 116 6.78 -9.90 18.84
C GLN A 116 6.21 -9.89 20.26
N SER A 117 5.82 -8.72 20.76
CA SER A 117 5.26 -8.55 22.11
C SER A 117 3.73 -8.67 22.16
N SER A 118 3.08 -8.86 21.01
CA SER A 118 1.63 -9.05 20.91
C SER A 118 1.17 -10.46 21.31
N THR A 119 -0.14 -10.60 21.53
CA THR A 119 -0.77 -11.90 21.84
C THR A 119 -0.81 -12.84 20.63
N ASP A 120 -0.79 -12.28 19.42
CA ASP A 120 -0.76 -13.03 18.15
C ASP A 120 0.37 -12.51 17.24
N PRO A 121 1.63 -12.92 17.50
CA PRO A 121 2.78 -12.45 16.74
C PRO A 121 2.86 -13.01 15.32
N GLU A 122 2.16 -14.11 15.01
CA GLU A 122 2.17 -14.69 13.66
C GLU A 122 1.24 -13.94 12.72
N GLY A 123 -0.03 -13.76 13.10
CA GLY A 123 -1.01 -13.01 12.30
C GLY A 123 -0.60 -11.56 12.11
N LEU A 124 -0.14 -10.88 13.19
CA LEU A 124 0.34 -9.50 13.08
C LEU A 124 1.59 -9.34 12.23
N ARG A 125 2.45 -10.36 12.16
CA ARG A 125 3.62 -10.35 11.28
C ARG A 125 3.21 -10.44 9.81
N ILE A 126 2.23 -11.30 9.50
CA ILE A 126 1.65 -11.39 8.15
C ILE A 126 1.06 -10.04 7.75
N PHE A 127 0.21 -9.46 8.62
CA PHE A 127 -0.36 -8.13 8.42
C PHE A 127 0.72 -7.05 8.18
N TYR A 128 1.75 -7.02 9.03
CA TYR A 128 2.84 -6.04 8.96
C TYR A 128 3.62 -6.11 7.64
N TYR A 129 3.97 -7.31 7.17
CA TYR A 129 4.67 -7.47 5.90
C TYR A 129 3.78 -7.20 4.69
N LEU A 130 2.51 -7.63 4.75
CA LEU A 130 1.56 -7.37 3.68
C LEU A 130 1.36 -5.87 3.45
N VAL A 131 1.13 -5.12 4.53
CA VAL A 131 0.95 -3.66 4.45
C VAL A 131 2.17 -3.01 3.84
N GLN A 132 3.38 -3.42 4.24
CA GLN A 132 4.61 -2.91 3.62
C GLN A 132 4.72 -3.25 2.15
N GLU A 133 4.43 -4.48 1.76
CA GLU A 133 4.51 -4.88 0.36
C GLU A 133 3.50 -4.10 -0.51
N ILE A 134 2.26 -3.97 -0.05
CA ILE A 134 1.23 -3.20 -0.76
C ILE A 134 1.63 -1.72 -0.84
N VAL A 135 2.00 -1.09 0.28
CA VAL A 135 2.38 0.33 0.31
C VAL A 135 3.59 0.60 -0.60
N ASN A 136 4.61 -0.26 -0.55
CA ASN A 136 5.79 -0.15 -1.39
C ASN A 136 5.39 -0.27 -2.87
N LYS A 137 4.67 -1.33 -3.27
CA LYS A 137 4.27 -1.54 -4.68
C LYS A 137 3.28 -0.47 -5.18
N CYS A 138 2.38 0.03 -4.34
CA CYS A 138 1.47 1.14 -4.67
C CYS A 138 2.22 2.44 -4.93
N GLY A 139 3.23 2.76 -4.09
CA GLY A 139 4.08 3.94 -4.28
C GLY A 139 4.85 3.92 -5.60
N HIS A 140 5.29 2.74 -6.05
CA HIS A 140 6.03 2.58 -7.30
C HIS A 140 5.12 2.67 -8.54
N ASN A 141 3.92 2.06 -8.52
CA ASN A 141 2.97 2.11 -9.64
C ASN A 141 2.35 3.49 -9.88
N CYS A 142 2.24 4.33 -8.84
CA CYS A 142 1.85 5.73 -9.00
C CYS A 142 2.95 6.60 -9.67
N SER A 143 4.21 6.14 -9.71
CA SER A 143 5.35 6.90 -10.21
C SER A 143 5.60 6.74 -11.71
N CYS A 144 5.04 5.73 -12.38
CA CYS A 144 5.54 5.29 -13.69
C CYS A 144 4.81 5.86 -14.92
N ARG A 145 4.02 6.94 -14.81
CA ARG A 145 3.40 7.52 -16.03
C ARG A 145 3.17 9.02 -16.15
N ASP A 146 3.56 9.87 -15.20
CA ASP A 146 3.48 11.32 -15.42
C ASP A 146 4.47 12.11 -14.53
N PRO A 147 5.17 13.13 -15.05
CA PRO A 147 6.03 14.03 -14.26
C PRO A 147 5.30 14.71 -13.10
N GLU A 148 3.98 14.89 -13.18
CA GLU A 148 3.17 15.49 -12.10
C GLU A 148 2.86 14.53 -10.93
N ASN A 149 2.92 13.20 -11.16
CA ASN A 149 2.68 12.19 -10.12
C ASN A 149 3.94 11.77 -9.35
N PHE A 150 5.11 12.21 -9.80
CA PHE A 150 6.41 12.01 -9.13
C PHE A 150 6.41 12.54 -7.68
N PHE A 151 5.64 13.61 -7.41
CA PHE A 151 5.51 14.19 -6.07
C PHE A 151 4.77 13.27 -5.07
N VAL A 152 3.93 12.34 -5.52
CA VAL A 152 3.17 11.43 -4.63
C VAL A 152 4.07 10.32 -4.10
N ALA A 153 4.93 9.76 -4.97
CA ALA A 153 5.89 8.71 -4.58
C ALA A 153 7.02 9.26 -3.70
N ALA A 154 7.52 10.48 -4.00
CA ALA A 154 8.52 11.14 -3.16
C ALA A 154 7.98 11.43 -1.74
N LYS A 155 6.68 11.73 -1.59
CA LYS A 155 6.05 11.99 -0.27
C LYS A 155 5.76 10.70 0.50
N LEU A 156 5.52 9.56 -0.17
CA LEU A 156 5.38 8.25 0.48
C LEU A 156 6.70 7.79 1.13
N TRP A 157 7.84 8.06 0.49
CA TRP A 157 9.14 7.66 1.02
C TRP A 157 9.64 8.58 2.15
N LEU A 158 9.30 9.88 2.10
CA LEU A 158 9.66 10.87 3.12
C LEU A 158 8.89 10.73 4.46
N CYS A 159 7.78 9.99 4.51
CA CYS A 159 6.99 9.81 5.74
C CYS A 159 7.44 8.63 6.60
N CYS A 160 8.30 7.73 6.11
CA CYS A 160 8.97 6.72 6.95
C CYS A 160 10.26 7.34 7.51
N GLY A 161 10.16 7.88 8.73
CA GLY A 161 11.28 8.53 9.42
C GLY A 161 12.48 7.61 9.62
N CYS A 162 13.49 7.76 8.77
CA CYS A 162 14.88 7.59 9.14
C CYS A 162 15.51 8.98 9.13
N GLY A 163 16.05 9.38 10.29
CA GLY A 163 16.69 10.67 10.49
C GLY A 163 17.91 10.89 9.59
N ASP A 164 18.17 12.17 9.32
CA ASP A 164 19.41 12.74 8.81
C ASP A 164 20.09 11.99 7.66
N LEU A 165 19.73 12.33 6.42
CA LEU A 165 20.67 12.19 5.32
C LEU A 165 20.67 13.41 4.40
N VAL A 166 21.79 14.12 4.47
CA VAL A 166 22.19 15.22 3.60
C VAL A 166 22.05 14.81 2.14
N ILE A 167 21.24 15.58 1.41
CA ILE A 167 21.01 15.47 -0.03
C ILE A 167 22.36 15.64 -0.76
N SER A 168 22.94 14.54 -1.24
CA SER A 168 24.10 14.58 -2.13
C SER A 168 24.03 13.45 -3.16
N LYS A 169 23.78 13.84 -4.42
CA LYS A 169 24.19 13.31 -5.74
C LYS A 169 24.39 11.80 -6.02
N THR A 170 24.13 10.88 -5.08
CA THR A 170 24.36 9.43 -5.25
C THR A 170 23.11 8.68 -5.70
N LEU A 171 21.92 9.30 -5.68
CA LEU A 171 20.65 8.73 -6.12
C LEU A 171 20.45 8.72 -7.65
N ARG A 172 21.54 8.48 -8.39
CA ARG A 172 21.51 8.15 -9.83
C ARG A 172 21.79 6.67 -10.08
N PHE A 173 22.16 5.91 -9.06
CA PHE A 173 22.61 4.51 -9.20
C PHE A 173 21.63 3.45 -8.68
N GLU A 174 20.71 3.76 -7.77
CA GLU A 174 19.73 2.77 -7.29
C GLU A 174 18.48 2.67 -8.18
N VAL A 175 18.26 3.66 -9.06
CA VAL A 175 17.25 3.61 -10.14
C VAL A 175 17.62 2.59 -11.23
N LEU A 176 18.88 2.13 -11.28
CA LEU A 176 19.33 1.11 -12.24
C LEU A 176 19.18 -0.33 -11.73
N CYS A 177 19.04 -0.56 -10.42
CA CYS A 177 18.97 -1.91 -9.86
C CYS A 177 17.59 -2.58 -9.95
N LEU A 178 16.53 -1.84 -10.34
CA LEU A 178 15.18 -2.42 -10.49
C LEU A 178 14.70 -2.48 -11.95
N LEU A 179 15.41 -1.80 -12.87
CA LEU A 179 15.25 -2.06 -14.31
C LEU A 179 15.79 -3.46 -14.69
N SER A 180 16.67 -4.06 -13.89
CA SER A 180 17.18 -5.43 -14.14
C SER A 180 16.22 -6.55 -13.71
N TYR A 181 15.17 -6.27 -12.94
CA TYR A 181 14.15 -7.26 -12.57
C TYR A 181 12.94 -7.27 -13.52
N PHE A 182 12.73 -6.18 -14.29
CA PHE A 182 11.65 -6.06 -15.28
C PHE A 182 12.08 -6.34 -16.72
N THR A 183 13.36 -6.58 -16.99
CA THR A 183 13.87 -6.93 -18.34
C THR A 183 13.43 -8.30 -18.83
N SER A 184 12.82 -9.16 -18.01
CA SER A 184 12.31 -10.47 -18.46
C SER A 184 10.88 -10.46 -19.01
N LEU A 185 10.16 -9.34 -18.94
CA LEU A 185 8.79 -9.20 -19.45
C LEU A 185 8.64 -8.13 -20.55
N GLN A 186 9.74 -7.59 -21.09
CA GLN A 186 9.71 -6.52 -22.09
C GLN A 186 9.36 -6.95 -23.53
N ASP A 187 9.17 -8.23 -23.83
CA ASP A 187 9.04 -8.69 -25.23
C ASP A 187 7.63 -8.70 -25.83
N GLN A 188 6.59 -8.12 -25.21
CA GLN A 188 5.25 -8.07 -25.83
C GLN A 188 4.52 -6.71 -25.80
N ALA A 189 5.15 -5.62 -25.36
CA ALA A 189 4.50 -4.29 -25.32
C ALA A 189 4.98 -3.31 -26.41
N TYR A 190 5.74 -3.79 -27.40
CA TYR A 190 6.01 -3.05 -28.64
C TYR A 190 4.91 -3.36 -29.65
N LEU A 191 4.31 -2.34 -30.26
CA LEU A 191 3.18 -2.37 -31.21
C LEU A 191 1.78 -2.36 -30.57
N MET A 192 1.29 -1.18 -30.20
CA MET A 192 -0.04 -0.68 -30.58
C MET A 192 -0.24 0.77 -30.09
N CYS A 193 0.63 1.67 -30.57
CA CYS A 193 0.39 3.11 -30.49
C CYS A 193 0.73 3.73 -31.85
N LEU A 194 -0.10 3.43 -32.85
CA LEU A 194 -0.26 4.21 -34.07
C LEU A 194 -1.69 3.99 -34.57
N GLN A 195 -2.63 4.78 -34.04
CA GLN A 195 -3.66 5.52 -34.78
C GLN A 195 -4.53 6.32 -33.80
#